data_AF-A0A1F8R2M5-F1
#
_entry.id   AF-A0A1F8R2M5-F1
#
_cell.length_a   1.000
_cell.length_b   1.000
_cell.length_c   1.000
_cell.angle_alpha   90.00
_cell.angle_beta   90.00
_cell.angle_gamma   90.00
#
_symmetry.space_group_name_H-M   'P 1'
#
loop_
_entity.id
_entity.type
_entity.pdbx_description
1 polymer ?
#
loop_
_entity_poly.entity_id
_entity_poly.type
_entity_poly.pdbx_seq_one_letter_code
_entity_poly.pdbx_strand_id
1 'polypeptide(L)' 'MDSGLIRKREKAKRYAEERSRIHVDAINVTFNGDNNPHTVKLEKGKWQCDCDFFLTRQTCSHTMALEYILDGCVLPG' A
#
# COMPACT_ATOMS: atom_id res chain seq x y z
N MET A 1 22.28 26.88 -2.64
CA MET A 1 22.22 25.40 -2.63
C MET A 1 21.47 24.99 -1.39
N ASP A 2 20.33 24.33 -1.52
CA ASP A 2 19.46 23.99 -0.37
C ASP A 2 19.92 22.67 0.27
N SER A 3 21.03 22.73 1.00
CA SER A 3 21.66 21.56 1.64
C SER A 3 20.72 20.82 2.58
N GLY A 4 19.70 21.50 3.12
CA GLY A 4 18.66 20.92 3.96
C GLY A 4 17.73 19.97 3.19
N LEU A 5 17.30 20.33 1.98
CA LEU A 5 16.48 19.46 1.13
C LEU A 5 17.23 18.21 0.65
N ILE A 6 18.53 18.33 0.35
CA ILE A 6 19.37 17.19 -0.05
C ILE A 6 19.41 16.15 1.07
N ARG A 7 19.75 16.56 2.30
CA ARG A 7 19.80 15.67 3.46
C ARG A 7 18.45 15.01 3.76
N LYS A 8 17.33 15.72 3.55
CA LYS A 8 15.99 15.16 3.71
C LYS A 8 15.68 14.09 2.66
N ARG A 9 16.11 14.27 1.40
CA ARG A 9 15.95 13.25 0.35
C ARG A 9 16.74 11.99 0.65
N GLU A 10 17.99 12.11 1.12
CA GLU A 10 18.80 10.95 1.53
C GLU A 10 18.15 10.19 2.69
N LYS A 11 17.66 10.92 3.69
CA LYS A 11 16.94 10.34 4.83
C LYS A 11 15.65 9.65 4.39
N ALA A 12 14.91 10.22 3.44
CA ALA A 12 13.70 9.60 2.89
C ALA A 12 13.99 8.28 2.17
N LYS A 13 15.07 8.21 1.37
CA LYS A 13 15.49 6.95 0.71
C LYS A 13 15.80 5.87 1.75
N ARG A 14 16.61 6.21 2.76
CA ARG A 14 16.94 5.29 3.85
C ARG A 14 15.68 4.77 4.57
N TYR A 15 14.71 5.65 4.84
CA TYR A 15 13.45 5.27 5.48
C TYR A 15 12.58 4.36 4.62
N ALA A 16 12.64 4.49 3.29
CA ALA A 16 11.95 3.58 2.38
C ALA A 16 12.53 2.15 2.40
N GLU A 17 13.82 2.00 2.74
CA GLU A 17 14.49 0.70 2.91
C GLU A 17 14.26 0.11 4.30
N GLU A 18 14.15 0.95 5.35
CA GLU A 18 13.82 0.54 6.72
C GLU A 18 12.31 0.30 6.92
N ARG A 19 11.70 -0.56 6.08
CA ARG A 19 10.23 -0.77 6.02
C ARG A 19 9.59 -1.19 7.35
N SER A 20 10.32 -1.88 8.21
CA SER A 20 9.85 -2.28 9.55
C SER A 20 9.50 -1.10 10.47
N ARG A 21 9.97 0.11 10.14
CA ARG A 21 9.59 1.35 10.84
C ARG A 21 8.23 1.90 10.40
N ILE A 22 7.73 1.45 9.25
CA ILE A 22 6.51 1.96 8.64
C ILE A 22 5.34 1.15 9.16
N HIS A 23 4.45 1.82 9.88
CA HIS A 23 3.19 1.26 10.36
C HIS A 23 2.08 1.78 9.48
N VAL A 24 1.30 0.85 8.93
CA VAL A 24 0.17 1.15 8.06
C VAL A 24 -1.10 0.91 8.85
N ASP A 25 -1.79 1.98 9.23
CA ASP A 25 -3.07 1.86 9.95
C ASP A 25 -4.24 1.59 9.01
N ALA A 26 -4.23 2.23 7.84
CA ALA A 26 -5.25 2.06 6.82
C ALA A 26 -4.73 2.39 5.42
N ILE A 27 -5.38 1.84 4.41
CA ILE A 27 -5.13 2.14 2.99
C ILE A 27 -6.44 2.43 2.30
N ASN A 28 -6.45 3.41 1.40
CA ASN A 28 -7.52 3.65 0.45
C ASN A 28 -6.92 4.10 -0.88
N VAL A 29 -6.92 3.21 -1.87
CA VAL A 29 -6.27 3.43 -3.17
C VAL A 29 -7.25 3.14 -4.29
N THR A 30 -7.24 3.97 -5.32
CA THR A 30 -7.90 3.67 -6.59
C THR A 30 -6.89 2.99 -7.51
N PHE A 31 -7.14 1.73 -7.81
CA PHE A 31 -6.41 0.94 -8.79
C PHE A 31 -7.03 1.17 -10.16
N ASN A 32 -6.29 1.78 -11.08
CA ASN A 32 -6.75 1.90 -12.46
C ASN A 32 -6.55 0.56 -13.16
N GLY A 33 -7.59 -0.28 -13.15
CA GLY A 33 -7.61 -1.53 -13.88
C GLY A 33 -7.74 -1.30 -15.39
N ASP A 34 -7.55 -2.37 -16.15
CA ASP A 34 -7.60 -2.34 -17.62
C ASP A 34 -8.98 -1.93 -18.16
N ASN A 35 -10.05 -2.37 -17.48
CA ASN A 35 -11.44 -2.07 -17.86
C ASN A 35 -12.04 -0.92 -17.05
N ASN A 36 -11.85 -0.94 -15.72
CA ASN A 36 -12.45 0.02 -14.81
C ASN A 36 -11.54 0.29 -13.60
N PRO A 37 -11.64 1.48 -12.98
CA PRO A 37 -11.00 1.75 -11.71
C PRO A 37 -11.67 0.95 -10.59
N HIS A 38 -10.87 0.40 -9.69
CA HIS A 38 -11.29 -0.33 -8.50
C HIS A 38 -10.73 0.33 -7.25
N THR A 39 -11.55 0.46 -6.22
CA THR A 39 -11.13 0.93 -4.91
C THR A 39 -10.66 -0.25 -4.08
N VAL A 40 -9.45 -0.15 -3.54
CA VAL A 40 -8.87 -1.12 -2.62
C VAL A 40 -8.66 -0.45 -1.28
N LYS A 41 -9.11 -1.11 -0.22
CA LYS A 41 -8.96 -0.64 1.16
C LYS A 41 -8.34 -1.70 2.05
N LEU A 42 -7.58 -1.24 3.02
CA LEU A 42 -7.15 -2.01 4.18
C LEU A 42 -7.61 -1.25 5.41
N GLU A 43 -8.53 -1.81 6.17
CA GLU A 43 -9.04 -1.19 7.39
C GLU A 43 -9.24 -2.26 8.45
N LYS A 44 -8.72 -2.04 9.67
CA LYS A 44 -8.82 -3.00 10.79
C LYS A 44 -8.35 -4.41 10.42
N GLY A 45 -7.22 -4.49 9.72
CA GLY A 45 -6.62 -5.74 9.24
C GLY A 45 -7.40 -6.47 8.14
N LYS A 46 -8.43 -5.86 7.56
CA LYS A 46 -9.25 -6.47 6.52
C LYS A 46 -9.07 -5.77 5.17
N TRP A 47 -8.65 -6.55 4.19
CA TRP A 47 -8.67 -6.15 2.79
C TRP A 47 -10.09 -6.06 2.26
N GLN A 48 -10.33 -5.07 1.42
CA GLN A 48 -11.56 -4.91 0.66
C GLN A 48 -11.22 -4.43 -0.74
N CYS A 49 -11.86 -5.00 -1.75
CA CYS A 49 -11.79 -4.51 -3.12
C CYS A 49 -13.17 -4.66 -3.76
N ASP A 50 -13.58 -3.67 -4.56
CA ASP A 50 -14.89 -3.70 -5.24
C ASP A 50 -14.94 -4.56 -6.52
N CYS A 51 -13.82 -5.15 -6.93
CA CYS A 51 -13.81 -6.01 -8.12
C CYS A 51 -14.54 -7.35 -7.87
N ASP A 52 -15.20 -7.89 -8.90
CA ASP A 52 -16.00 -9.12 -8.81
C ASP A 52 -15.22 -10.33 -8.28
N PHE A 53 -13.94 -10.43 -8.64
CA PHE A 53 -13.08 -11.52 -8.20
C PHE A 53 -12.87 -11.49 -6.67
N PHE A 54 -12.70 -10.30 -6.08
CA PHE A 54 -12.58 -10.16 -4.64
C PHE A 54 -13.89 -10.51 -3.92
N LEU A 55 -15.04 -10.08 -4.46
CA LEU A 55 -16.35 -10.36 -3.87
C LEU A 55 -16.61 -11.88 -3.75
N THR A 56 -16.07 -12.67 -4.68
CA THR A 56 -16.26 -14.14 -4.69
C THR A 56 -15.20 -14.91 -3.92
N ARG A 57 -13.95 -14.42 -3.87
CA ARG A 57 -12.80 -15.15 -3.30
C ARG A 57 -12.18 -14.52 -2.06
N GLN A 58 -12.59 -13.31 -1.69
CA GLN A 58 -11.96 -12.48 -0.65
C GLN A 58 -10.45 -12.23 -0.90
N THR A 59 -10.04 -12.28 -2.17
CA THR A 59 -8.69 -11.96 -2.64
C THR A 59 -8.77 -11.57 -4.11
N CYS A 60 -7.88 -10.71 -4.59
CA CYS A 60 -7.76 -10.36 -6.01
C CYS A 60 -6.36 -9.85 -6.35
N SER A 61 -6.06 -9.67 -7.64
CA SER A 61 -4.78 -9.10 -8.09
C SER A 61 -4.47 -7.74 -7.49
N HIS A 62 -5.48 -6.91 -7.21
CA HIS A 62 -5.29 -5.58 -6.63
C HIS A 62 -4.84 -5.64 -5.17
N THR A 63 -5.46 -6.49 -4.34
CA THR A 63 -5.03 -6.68 -2.95
C THR A 63 -3.67 -7.34 -2.90
N MET A 64 -3.43 -8.38 -3.73
CA MET A 64 -2.12 -9.03 -3.83
C MET A 64 -1.02 -8.04 -4.24
N ALA A 65 -1.28 -7.16 -5.20
CA ALA A 65 -0.31 -6.13 -5.60
C ALA A 65 0.06 -5.20 -4.44
N LEU A 66 -0.91 -4.77 -3.65
CA LEU A 66 -0.66 -3.94 -2.47
C LEU A 66 0.09 -4.72 -1.37
N GLU A 67 -0.24 -6.00 -1.16
CA GLU A 67 0.51 -6.87 -0.25
C GLU A 67 1.99 -6.96 -0.64
N TYR A 68 2.30 -7.12 -1.93
CA TYR A 68 3.69 -7.12 -2.41
C TYR A 68 4.40 -5.77 -2.21
N ILE A 69 3.70 -4.65 -2.42
CA ILE A 69 4.27 -3.31 -2.25
C ILE A 69 4.60 -3.02 -0.77
N LEU A 70 3.77 -3.53 0.12
CA LEU A 70 3.85 -3.29 1.56
C LEU A 70 4.62 -4.39 2.29
N ASP A 71 5.17 -5.35 1.56
CA ASP A 71 6.01 -6.40 2.13
C ASP A 71 7.15 -5.79 2.96
N GLY A 72 7.22 -6.20 4.23
CA GLY A 72 8.15 -5.68 5.22
C GLY A 72 7.66 -4.46 6.02
N CYS A 73 6.47 -3.90 5.73
CA CYS A 73 5.79 -2.93 6.59
C CYS A 73 4.96 -3.62 7.67
N VAL A 74 4.65 -2.91 8.75
CA VAL A 74 3.73 -3.41 9.78
C VAL A 74 2.30 -3.07 9.36
N LEU A 75 1.51 -4.10 9.08
CA LEU A 75 0.09 -3.99 8.70
C LEU A 75 -0.81 -4.06 9.94
N PRO A 76 -2.04 -3.52 9.88
CA PRO A 76 -2.97 -3.59 10.99
C PRO A 76 -3.43 -5.04 11.18
N GLY A 77 -3.49 -5.50 12.42
CA GLY A 77 -3.95 -6.85 12.81
C GLY A 77 -5.44 -6.94 13.09
#